data_AF-A0A1Q9PXS2-F1
#
_entry.id   AF-A0A1Q9PXS2-F1
#
_cell.length_a   1.000
_cell.length_b   1.000
_cell.length_c   1.000
_cell.angle_alpha   90.00
_cell.angle_beta   90.00
_cell.angle_gamma   90.00
#
_symmetry.space_group_name_H-M   'P 1'
#
loop_
_entity.id
_entity.type
_entity.pdbx_description
1 polymer ?
#
loop_
_entity_poly.entity_id
_entity_poly.type
_entity_poly.pdbx_seq_one_letter_code
_entity_poly.pdbx_strand_id
1 'polypeptide(L)'
;MKIEAFDIETLKLIRNKLDTISFVAKSHYQDHPELMDTIESLSKTAKMFANLKLQELTDQVETNGSQGGIVAAIGNSYSRMTEYQKQKEEHFPNWKL
;
A
#
# COMPACT_ATOMS: atom_id res chain seq x y z
N MET A 1 -0.69 -23.27 -17.37
CA MET A 1 0.23 -22.74 -16.35
C MET A 1 -0.37 -23.12 -15.00
N LYS A 2 0.32 -23.94 -14.17
CA LYS A 2 -0.17 -24.24 -12.82
C LYS A 2 0.01 -22.97 -11.98
N ILE A 3 -1.06 -22.52 -11.31
CA ILE A 3 -0.97 -21.41 -10.35
C ILE A 3 -0.26 -21.99 -9.13
N GLU A 4 0.96 -21.51 -8.87
CA GLU A 4 1.69 -21.85 -7.65
C GLU A 4 1.00 -21.16 -6.47
N ALA A 5 0.50 -21.94 -5.52
CA ALA A 5 -0.11 -21.40 -4.32
C ALA A 5 0.98 -20.85 -3.40
N PHE A 6 0.68 -19.75 -2.70
CA PHE A 6 1.55 -19.25 -1.65
C PHE A 6 1.68 -20.27 -0.51
N ASP A 7 2.91 -20.53 -0.06
CA ASP A 7 3.18 -21.27 1.17
C ASP A 7 3.45 -20.33 2.36
N ILE A 8 3.37 -20.88 3.58
CA ILE A 8 3.51 -20.16 4.84
C ILE A 8 4.88 -19.46 4.97
N GLU A 9 5.96 -20.12 4.57
CA GLU A 9 7.31 -19.56 4.72
C GLU A 9 7.54 -18.42 3.73
N THR A 10 7.04 -18.56 2.50
CA THR A 10 7.03 -17.48 1.52
C THR A 10 6.24 -16.27 2.02
N LEU A 11 5.05 -16.46 2.61
CA LEU A 11 4.25 -15.35 3.15
C LEU A 11 4.92 -14.66 4.34
N LYS A 12 5.57 -15.42 5.24
CA LYS A 12 6.36 -14.85 6.35
C LYS A 12 7.54 -14.01 5.82
N LEU A 13 8.24 -14.50 4.80
CA LEU A 13 9.33 -13.77 4.17
C LEU A 13 8.84 -12.47 3.53
N ILE A 14 7.73 -12.53 2.78
CA ILE A 14 7.09 -11.35 2.19
C ILE A 14 6.75 -10.32 3.27
N ARG A 15 6.08 -10.74 4.35
CA ARG A 15 5.74 -9.88 5.49
C ARG A 15 6.96 -9.18 6.08
N ASN A 16 8.03 -9.92 6.34
CA ASN A 16 9.25 -9.37 6.94
C ASN A 16 9.93 -8.34 6.02
N LYS A 17 9.95 -8.61 4.70
CA LYS A 17 10.47 -7.65 3.71
C LYS A 17 9.62 -6.38 3.67
N LEU A 18 8.30 -6.50 3.71
CA LEU A 18 7.38 -5.36 3.71
C LEU A 18 7.51 -4.52 4.99
N ASP A 19 7.73 -5.16 6.15
CA ASP A 19 8.04 -4.44 7.39
C ASP A 19 9.34 -3.65 7.29
N THR A 20 10.37 -4.24 6.68
CA THR A 20 11.65 -3.56 6.44
C THR A 20 11.46 -2.35 5.52
N ILE A 21 10.72 -2.50 4.42
CA ILE A 21 10.42 -1.41 3.48
C ILE A 21 9.67 -0.28 4.19
N SER A 22 8.62 -0.60 4.95
CA SER A 22 7.84 0.39 5.69
C SER A 22 8.70 1.13 6.71
N PHE A 23 9.56 0.41 7.43
CA PHE A 23 10.47 0.98 8.42
C PHE A 23 11.49 1.94 7.80
N VAL A 24 12.14 1.54 6.71
CA VAL A 24 13.13 2.38 6.00
C VAL A 24 12.45 3.62 5.44
N ALA A 25 11.30 3.48 4.77
CA ALA A 25 10.56 4.61 4.22
C ALA A 25 10.19 5.63 5.30
N LYS A 26 9.67 5.16 6.43
CA LYS A 26 9.33 6.03 7.56
C LYS A 26 10.55 6.73 8.18
N SER A 27 11.68 6.02 8.27
CA SER A 27 12.92 6.56 8.87
C SER A 27 13.58 7.63 8.00
N HIS A 28 13.37 7.54 6.68
CA HIS A 28 13.93 8.46 5.68
C HIS A 28 12.89 9.45 5.12
N TYR A 29 11.77 9.65 5.83
CA TYR A 29 10.67 10.51 5.37
C TYR A 29 11.13 11.91 4.97
N GLN A 30 12.08 12.49 5.70
CA GLN A 30 12.56 13.85 5.43
C GLN A 30 13.36 13.99 4.14
N ASP A 31 13.93 12.90 3.60
CA ASP A 31 14.76 12.93 2.39
C ASP A 31 13.89 13.18 1.15
N HIS A 32 12.79 12.42 1.02
CA HIS A 32 11.81 12.53 -0.06
C HIS A 32 10.38 12.20 0.44
N PRO A 33 9.68 13.16 1.07
CA PRO A 33 8.42 12.91 1.79
C PRO A 33 7.34 12.19 0.98
N GLU A 34 7.06 12.64 -0.25
CA GLU A 34 6.01 12.08 -1.11
C GLU A 34 6.34 10.64 -1.54
N LEU A 35 7.59 10.39 -1.90
CA LEU A 35 8.07 9.06 -2.29
C LEU A 35 8.02 8.09 -1.11
N MET A 36 8.51 8.52 0.06
CA MET A 36 8.56 7.69 1.25
C MET A 36 7.17 7.37 1.78
N ASP A 37 6.25 8.34 1.80
CA ASP A 37 4.85 8.11 2.19
C ASP A 37 4.14 7.11 1.26
N THR A 38 4.42 7.20 -0.04
CA THR A 38 3.90 6.24 -1.03
C THR A 38 4.43 4.82 -0.78
N ILE A 39 5.74 4.68 -0.59
CA ILE A 39 6.38 3.39 -0.31
C ILE A 39 5.89 2.80 1.01
N GLU A 40 5.75 3.62 2.06
CA GLU A 40 5.21 3.20 3.35
C GLU A 40 3.75 2.71 3.21
N SER A 41 2.92 3.46 2.50
CA SER A 41 1.50 3.11 2.30
C SER A 41 1.32 1.83 1.51
N LEU A 42 2.09 1.64 0.43
CA LEU A 42 2.08 0.42 -0.37
C LEU A 42 2.55 -0.80 0.42
N SER A 43 3.65 -0.65 1.17
CA SER A 43 4.20 -1.75 1.97
C SER A 43 3.25 -2.23 3.07
N LYS A 44 2.59 -1.29 3.79
CA LYS A 44 1.56 -1.62 4.79
C LYS A 44 0.36 -2.34 4.17
N THR A 45 -0.12 -1.85 3.02
CA THR A 45 -1.27 -2.44 2.33
C THR A 45 -0.97 -3.85 1.84
N ALA A 46 0.19 -4.05 1.19
CA ALA A 46 0.63 -5.38 0.77
C ALA A 46 0.81 -6.33 1.95
N LYS A 47 1.28 -5.84 3.10
CA LYS A 47 1.44 -6.64 4.33
C LYS A 47 0.09 -7.12 4.86
N MET A 48 -0.95 -6.27 4.80
CA MET A 48 -2.31 -6.68 5.18
C MET A 48 -2.80 -7.85 4.33
N PHE A 49 -2.57 -7.84 3.02
CA PHE A 49 -2.92 -8.98 2.15
C PHE A 49 -2.09 -10.24 2.46
N ALA A 50 -0.78 -10.11 2.71
CA ALA A 50 0.05 -11.25 3.08
C ALA A 50 -0.41 -11.89 4.41
N ASN A 51 -0.80 -11.06 5.39
CA ASN A 51 -1.33 -11.53 6.66
C ASN A 51 -2.68 -12.23 6.49
N LEU A 52 -3.59 -11.69 5.66
CA LEU A 52 -4.86 -12.34 5.33
C LEU A 52 -4.62 -13.72 4.73
N LYS A 53 -3.69 -13.82 3.78
CA LYS A 53 -3.41 -15.10 3.15
C LYS A 53 -2.76 -16.10 4.10
N LEU A 54 -1.92 -15.62 5.02
CA LEU A 54 -1.32 -16.46 6.06
C LEU A 54 -2.40 -16.99 7.01
N GLN A 55 -3.32 -16.13 7.45
CA GLN A 55 -4.45 -16.47 8.30
C GLN A 55 -5.36 -17.54 7.67
N GLU A 56 -5.67 -17.39 6.38
CA GLU A 56 -6.42 -18.39 5.60
C GLU A 56 -5.71 -19.75 5.56
N LEU A 57 -4.37 -19.78 5.48
CA LEU A 57 -3.59 -21.02 5.43
C LEU A 57 -3.38 -21.67 6.80
N THR A 58 -3.54 -20.91 7.89
CA THR A 58 -3.36 -21.40 9.26
C THR A 58 -4.68 -21.66 10.00
N ASP A 59 -5.82 -21.55 9.32
CA ASP A 59 -7.17 -21.61 9.91
C ASP A 59 -7.38 -20.66 11.11
N GLN A 60 -6.64 -19.53 11.12
CA GLN A 60 -6.71 -18.52 12.17
C GLN A 60 -7.47 -17.30 11.65
N VAL A 61 -8.77 -17.22 11.94
CA VAL A 61 -9.61 -16.07 11.55
C VAL A 61 -9.49 -14.97 12.60
N GLU A 62 -8.50 -14.10 12.46
CA GLU A 62 -8.34 -12.88 13.28
C GLU A 62 -8.71 -11.59 12.53
N THR A 63 -9.44 -11.69 11.41
CA THR A 63 -9.67 -10.58 10.47
C THR A 63 -10.65 -9.51 10.97
N ASN A 64 -10.41 -8.95 12.15
CA ASN A 64 -11.03 -7.71 12.58
C ASN A 64 -10.09 -6.56 12.17
N GLY A 65 -10.53 -5.72 11.22
CA GLY A 65 -9.89 -4.43 10.92
C GLY A 65 -9.01 -4.34 9.66
N SER A 66 -8.85 -5.41 8.87
CA SER A 66 -8.05 -5.38 7.63
C SER A 66 -8.69 -4.52 6.53
N GLN A 67 -10.00 -4.64 6.31
CA GLN A 67 -10.71 -3.85 5.28
C GLN A 67 -10.70 -2.35 5.55
N GLY A 68 -11.05 -1.94 6.78
CA GLY A 68 -11.04 -0.51 7.16
C GLY A 68 -9.64 0.10 7.08
N GLY A 69 -8.61 -0.66 7.48
CA GLY A 69 -7.22 -0.24 7.37
C GLY A 69 -6.76 -0.05 5.91
N ILE A 70 -7.11 -0.98 5.03
CA ILE A 70 -6.80 -0.88 3.59
C ILE A 70 -7.52 0.32 2.97
N VAL A 71 -8.81 0.51 3.25
CA VAL A 71 -9.59 1.64 2.72
C VAL A 71 -9.01 2.97 3.18
N ALA A 72 -8.62 3.08 4.45
CA ALA A 72 -8.00 4.30 4.97
C ALA A 72 -6.63 4.59 4.33
N ALA A 73 -5.78 3.55 4.16
CA ALA A 73 -4.47 3.70 3.54
C ALA A 73 -4.55 4.11 2.07
N ILE A 74 -5.48 3.52 1.31
CA ILE A 74 -5.69 3.85 -0.10
C ILE A 74 -6.39 5.21 -0.25
N GLY A 75 -7.35 5.54 0.62
CA GLY A 75 -8.15 6.76 0.54
C GLY A 75 -7.32 8.04 0.54
N ASN A 76 -6.29 8.11 1.39
CA ASN A 76 -5.37 9.26 1.44
C ASN A 76 -4.61 9.43 0.13
N SER A 77 -4.04 8.34 -0.39
CA SER A 77 -3.29 8.35 -1.65
C SER A 77 -4.20 8.70 -2.84
N TYR A 78 -5.39 8.11 -2.89
CA TYR A 78 -6.39 8.37 -3.93
C TYR A 78 -6.83 9.84 -3.94
N SER A 79 -7.14 10.41 -2.77
CA SER A 79 -7.54 11.81 -2.66
C SER A 79 -6.45 12.76 -3.14
N ARG A 80 -5.18 12.52 -2.77
CA ARG A 80 -4.05 13.35 -3.21
C ARG A 80 -3.82 13.27 -4.71
N MET A 81 -3.90 12.07 -5.30
CA MET A 81 -3.76 11.91 -6.75
C MET A 81 -4.92 12.53 -7.53
N THR A 82 -6.14 12.46 -6.99
CA THR A 82 -7.30 13.15 -7.58
C THR A 82 -7.09 14.66 -7.58
N GLU A 83 -6.57 15.22 -6.49
CA GLU A 83 -6.28 16.64 -6.38
C GLU A 83 -5.16 17.09 -7.34
N TYR A 84 -4.08 16.30 -7.42
CA TYR A 84 -3.00 16.53 -8.39
C TYR A 84 -3.52 16.54 -9.84
N GLN A 85 -4.43 15.62 -10.18
CA GLN A 85 -5.02 15.57 -11.51
C GLN A 85 -5.85 16.84 -11.81
N LYS A 86 -6.66 17.30 -10.85
CA LYS A 86 -7.43 18.55 -11.00
C LYS A 86 -6.53 19.76 -11.23
N GLN A 87 -5.44 19.89 -10.48
CA GLN A 87 -4.48 20.98 -10.65
C GLN A 87 -3.82 20.98 -12.03
N LYS A 88 -3.59 19.80 -12.62
CA LYS A 88 -3.11 19.69 -14.01
C LYS A 88 -4.17 20.01 -15.04
N GLU A 89 -5.44 19.69 -14.78
CA GLU A 89 -6.56 20.05 -15.64
C GLU A 89 -6.82 21.57 -15.63
N GLU A 90 -6.73 22.24 -14.47
CA GLU A 90 -6.84 23.71 -14.36
C GLU A 90 -5.67 24.48 -14.99
N HIS A 91 -4.50 23.85 -15.14
CA HIS A 91 -3.34 24.46 -15.79
C HIS A 91 -3.33 24.31 -17.33
N PHE A 92 -4.37 23.75 -17.95
CA PHE A 92 -4.57 23.91 -19.39
C PHE A 92 -5.01 25.34 -19.69
N PRO A 93 -4.24 26.12 -20.47
CA PRO A 93 -4.63 27.50 -20.75
C PRO A 93 -5.91 27.52 -21.60
N ASN A 94 -6.95 28.20 -21.11
CA ASN A 94 -8.23 28.41 -21.82
C ASN A 94 -8.13 29.30 -23.08
N TRP A 95 -6.94 29.63 -23.59
CA TRP A 95 -6.79 30.53 -24.75
C TRP A 95 -6.62 29.81 -26.09
N LYS A 96 -7.42 28.78 -26.34
CA LYS A 96 -7.73 28.38 -27.73
C LYS A 96 -9.23 28.29 -27.94
N LEU A 97 -9.83 29.46 -28.12
CA LEU A 97 -11.00 29.68 -28.97
C LEU A 97 -10.72 30.93 -29.81
#